data_AF-A0A8W8K8Q5-F1
#
_entry.id   AF-A0A8W8K8Q5-F1
#
_cell.length_a   1.000
_cell.length_b   1.000
_cell.length_c   1.000
_cell.angle_alpha   90.00
_cell.angle_beta   90.00
_cell.angle_gamma   90.00
#
_symmetry.space_group_name_H-M   'P 1'
#
loop_
_entity.id
_entity.type
_entity.pdbx_description
1 polymer ?
#
loop_
_entity_poly.entity_id
_entity_poly.type
_entity_poly.pdbx_seq_one_letter_code
_entity_poly.pdbx_strand_id
1 'polypeptide(L)'
;MAFEKMDFVCVIAVICLFGVVDGFSFGAPEDFCQYENLQDRNVRMVPGHRGVDPMNTRSPAGYRIVVGPEEANGARKVTLRADPGDYFRGFFIQATRANYALDRGDRPAYGTFRPADTNSQPRRCRSAVGKVGGITHTGNNNKTEISFDWEPPRGCNLGDIQFVATVVRAYSEYWVDVRSDVIAPSGFVGDRGLLCQLYVNPYSKILQRRVLSALRNIQTMQQSRRTGGTAGTLSTQG
;
A
#
# COMPACT_ATOMS: atom_id res chain seq x y z
N MET A 1 -58.41 37.73 2.13
CA MET A 1 -57.77 36.61 1.43
C MET A 1 -56.32 37.00 1.17
N ALA A 2 -55.41 36.59 2.06
CA ALA A 2 -53.99 36.86 1.92
C ALA A 2 -53.23 35.71 2.58
N PHE A 3 -53.18 34.60 1.87
CA PHE A 3 -52.21 33.54 2.07
C PHE A 3 -51.71 33.16 0.68
N GLU A 4 -50.45 32.77 0.63
CA GLU A 4 -49.69 32.19 -0.50
C GLU A 4 -48.57 33.07 -1.04
N LYS A 5 -47.40 32.44 -1.13
CA LYS A 5 -46.12 32.87 -1.73
C LYS A 5 -44.98 33.32 -0.79
N MET A 6 -44.93 32.84 0.45
CA MET A 6 -43.72 33.05 1.27
C MET A 6 -43.21 31.82 2.04
N ASP A 7 -43.49 30.60 1.57
CA ASP A 7 -42.98 29.39 2.23
C ASP A 7 -42.23 28.42 1.32
N PHE A 8 -42.26 28.60 -0.01
CA PHE A 8 -41.67 27.61 -0.93
C PHE A 8 -40.18 27.83 -1.20
N VAL A 9 -39.70 29.07 -1.11
CA VAL A 9 -38.31 29.43 -1.44
C VAL A 9 -37.34 29.03 -0.32
N CYS A 10 -37.77 29.06 0.95
CA CYS A 10 -36.94 28.64 2.09
C CYS A 10 -36.74 27.13 2.18
N VAL A 11 -37.72 26.32 1.75
CA VAL A 11 -37.64 24.85 1.85
C VAL A 11 -36.64 24.27 0.85
N ILE A 12 -36.49 24.86 -0.34
CA ILE A 12 -35.54 24.40 -1.36
C ILE A 12 -34.09 24.77 -0.99
N ALA A 13 -33.87 25.91 -0.34
CA ALA A 13 -32.53 26.35 0.08
C ALA A 13 -31.93 25.50 1.22
N VAL A 14 -32.76 24.88 2.06
CA VAL A 14 -32.30 24.03 3.17
C VAL A 14 -31.90 22.62 2.68
N ILE A 15 -32.46 22.14 1.58
CA ILE A 15 -32.17 20.79 1.04
C ILE A 15 -30.81 20.73 0.33
N CYS A 16 -30.22 21.85 -0.09
CA CYS A 16 -28.91 21.89 -0.74
C CYS A 16 -27.69 21.84 0.21
N LEU A 17 -27.89 21.84 1.54
CA LEU A 17 -26.79 21.78 2.52
C LEU A 17 -26.50 20.37 3.05
N PHE A 18 -27.33 19.38 2.74
CA PHE A 18 -27.00 17.97 2.98
C PHE A 18 -26.20 17.43 1.81
N GLY A 19 -24.97 17.91 1.67
CA GLY A 19 -23.95 17.12 0.98
C GLY A 19 -23.86 15.81 1.74
N VAL A 20 -24.46 14.74 1.19
CA VAL A 20 -24.28 13.38 1.69
C VAL A 20 -22.78 13.14 1.58
N VAL A 21 -22.08 13.24 2.71
CA VAL A 21 -20.68 12.88 2.78
C VAL A 21 -20.71 11.37 2.69
N ASP A 22 -20.47 10.83 1.49
CA ASP A 22 -20.22 9.40 1.31
C ASP A 22 -18.99 9.05 2.15
N GLY A 23 -19.23 8.64 3.39
CA GLY A 23 -18.25 7.94 4.18
C GLY A 23 -18.04 6.62 3.47
N PHE A 24 -17.01 6.54 2.63
CA PHE A 24 -16.69 5.34 1.88
C PHE A 24 -16.63 4.15 2.84
N SER A 25 -17.65 3.29 2.82
CA SER A 25 -17.67 2.07 3.62
C SER A 25 -16.70 1.02 3.06
N PHE A 26 -16.08 1.31 1.91
CA PHE A 26 -15.31 0.39 1.10
C PHE A 26 -13.83 0.79 1.01
N GLY A 27 -13.07 0.49 2.06
CA GLY A 27 -11.60 0.56 2.06
C GLY A 27 -10.99 1.95 1.78
N ALA A 28 -9.68 2.09 2.03
CA ALA A 28 -8.93 3.26 1.60
C ALA A 28 -8.90 3.34 0.06
N PRO A 29 -9.01 4.54 -0.54
CA PRO A 29 -8.94 4.73 -1.99
C PRO A 29 -7.54 4.40 -2.55
N GLU A 30 -7.41 4.25 -3.88
CA GLU A 30 -6.12 3.90 -4.50
C GLU A 30 -5.06 4.99 -4.35
N ASP A 31 -5.47 6.25 -4.31
CA ASP A 31 -4.60 7.43 -4.12
C ASP A 31 -4.08 7.58 -2.68
N PHE A 32 -4.67 6.89 -1.70
CA PHE A 32 -4.24 6.87 -0.30
C PHE A 32 -2.78 6.43 -0.10
N CYS A 33 -2.25 5.69 -1.08
CA CYS A 33 -0.85 5.29 -1.13
C CYS A 33 -0.13 5.71 -2.42
N GLN A 34 -0.61 6.76 -3.07
CA GLN A 34 0.02 7.38 -4.24
C GLN A 34 0.44 8.81 -3.91
N TYR A 35 1.32 9.33 -4.76
CA TYR A 35 1.59 10.76 -4.81
C TYR A 35 0.55 11.40 -5.73
N GLU A 36 -0.10 12.48 -5.28
CA GLU A 36 -0.91 13.31 -6.18
C GLU A 36 -0.04 13.94 -7.29
N ASN A 37 1.21 14.29 -6.95
CA ASN A 37 2.20 14.82 -7.89
C ASN A 37 3.60 14.28 -7.55
N LEU A 38 4.37 13.91 -8.58
CA LEU A 38 5.79 13.50 -8.47
C LEU A 38 6.69 14.58 -7.87
N GLN A 39 6.25 15.84 -7.86
CA GLN A 39 6.95 16.99 -7.30
C GLN A 39 6.77 17.09 -5.78
N ASP A 40 5.57 16.81 -5.27
CA ASP A 40 5.27 16.90 -3.84
C ASP A 40 5.66 15.64 -3.06
N ARG A 41 5.69 14.47 -3.73
CA ARG A 41 6.05 13.16 -3.16
C ARG A 41 5.51 12.92 -1.74
N ASN A 42 4.30 13.36 -1.44
CA ASN A 42 3.71 13.22 -0.11
C ASN A 42 2.66 12.11 -0.15
N VAL A 43 2.94 10.95 0.46
CA VAL A 43 1.92 9.93 0.70
C VAL A 43 1.27 10.22 2.04
N ARG A 44 0.04 10.74 2.01
CA ARG A 44 -0.71 10.98 3.24
C ARG A 44 -1.48 9.72 3.62
N MET A 45 -0.96 8.97 4.59
CA MET A 45 -1.70 7.93 5.31
C MET A 45 -2.70 8.55 6.31
N VAL A 46 -3.44 9.56 5.85
CA VAL A 46 -4.38 10.35 6.63
C VAL A 46 -5.74 10.21 5.95
N PRO A 47 -6.78 9.70 6.64
CA PRO A 47 -8.14 9.64 6.10
C PRO A 47 -8.60 11.01 5.61
N GLY A 48 -9.42 11.04 4.55
CA GLY A 48 -10.03 12.27 4.02
C GLY A 48 -11.14 12.86 4.94
N HIS A 49 -11.04 12.68 6.25
CA HIS A 49 -12.01 13.18 7.23
C HIS A 49 -11.81 14.68 7.39
N ARG A 50 -12.80 15.48 6.97
CA ARG A 50 -12.70 16.94 6.91
C ARG A 50 -12.78 17.52 8.33
N GLY A 51 -11.87 18.44 8.64
CA GLY A 51 -11.89 19.20 9.90
C GLY A 51 -11.54 18.38 11.14
N VAL A 52 -10.94 17.20 10.98
CA VAL A 52 -10.53 16.33 12.09
C VAL A 52 -9.06 15.98 11.93
N ASP A 53 -8.27 16.26 12.96
CA ASP A 53 -6.87 15.83 13.07
C ASP A 53 -6.74 14.43 13.71
N PRO A 54 -5.64 13.71 13.44
CA PRO A 54 -5.38 12.43 14.10
C PRO A 54 -5.32 12.55 15.63
N MET A 55 -5.75 11.50 16.32
CA MET A 55 -5.75 11.41 17.78
C MET A 55 -4.35 11.23 18.39
N ASN A 56 -3.30 11.06 17.59
CA ASN A 56 -1.93 10.74 18.02
C ASN A 56 -1.40 11.58 19.19
N THR A 57 -1.70 12.88 19.23
CA THR A 57 -1.23 13.79 20.30
C THR A 57 -2.17 13.86 21.50
N ARG A 58 -3.41 13.37 21.35
CA ARG A 58 -4.49 13.46 22.35
C ARG A 58 -4.67 12.14 23.10
N SER A 59 -4.45 11.02 22.43
CA SER A 59 -4.57 9.68 22.99
C SER A 59 -3.58 8.72 22.32
N PRO A 60 -2.86 7.89 23.10
CA PRO A 60 -2.05 6.83 22.51
C PRO A 60 -2.94 5.89 21.67
N ALA A 61 -2.34 5.28 20.66
CA ALA A 61 -3.01 4.26 19.87
C ALA A 61 -3.17 2.99 20.73
N GLY A 62 -4.41 2.61 21.04
CA GLY A 62 -4.74 1.30 21.65
C GLY A 62 -4.72 0.17 20.62
N TYR A 63 -3.75 0.22 19.71
CA TYR A 63 -3.63 -0.69 18.57
C TYR A 63 -2.18 -1.05 18.34
N ARG A 64 -1.93 -2.32 18.02
CA ARG A 64 -0.59 -2.86 17.80
C ARG A 64 -0.51 -3.75 16.58
N ILE A 65 0.59 -3.65 15.85
CA ILE A 65 0.90 -4.54 14.73
C ILE A 65 1.91 -5.58 15.23
N VAL A 66 1.51 -6.85 15.21
CA VAL A 66 2.35 -7.98 15.58
C VAL A 66 2.81 -8.67 14.29
N VAL A 67 4.12 -8.85 14.15
CA VAL A 67 4.71 -9.56 13.02
C VAL A 67 5.12 -10.95 13.46
N GLY A 68 4.65 -11.97 12.74
CA GLY A 68 5.00 -13.36 12.98
C GLY A 68 6.43 -13.73 12.56
N PRO A 69 6.86 -14.96 12.89
CA PRO A 69 8.14 -15.48 12.44
C PRO A 69 8.20 -15.54 10.91
N GLU A 70 9.42 -15.58 10.39
CA GLU A 70 9.65 -15.77 8.96
C GLU A 70 9.41 -17.22 8.56
N GLU A 71 8.64 -17.43 7.50
CA GLU A 71 8.48 -18.73 6.87
C GLU A 71 9.65 -19.05 5.93
N ALA A 72 9.78 -20.31 5.52
CA ALA A 72 10.86 -20.76 4.64
C ALA A 72 10.92 -20.04 3.27
N ASN A 73 9.80 -19.47 2.83
CA ASN A 73 9.69 -18.69 1.60
C ASN A 73 9.93 -17.17 1.80
N GLY A 74 10.28 -16.74 3.02
CA GLY A 74 10.46 -15.35 3.42
C GLY A 74 9.15 -14.62 3.79
N ALA A 75 7.99 -15.26 3.64
CA ALA A 75 6.71 -14.67 3.99
C ALA A 75 6.52 -14.58 5.51
N ARG A 76 5.65 -13.67 5.94
CA ARG A 76 5.29 -13.47 7.35
C ARG A 76 3.81 -13.23 7.48
N LYS A 77 3.16 -13.90 8.43
CA LYS A 77 1.83 -13.51 8.90
C LYS A 77 1.95 -12.25 9.78
N VAL A 78 1.10 -11.27 9.52
CA VAL A 78 1.07 -9.99 10.24
C VAL A 78 -0.33 -9.73 10.73
N THR A 79 -0.45 -9.18 11.93
CA THR A 79 -1.73 -9.03 12.62
C THR A 79 -1.84 -7.65 13.24
N LEU A 80 -2.89 -6.90 12.90
CA LEU A 80 -3.27 -5.66 13.59
C LEU A 80 -4.31 -6.00 14.66
N ARG A 81 -4.05 -5.62 15.92
CA ARG A 81 -4.90 -5.89 17.09
C ARG A 81 -5.30 -4.61 17.78
N ALA A 82 -6.55 -4.55 18.21
CA ALA A 82 -7.00 -3.61 19.23
C ALA A 82 -6.63 -4.11 20.63
N ASP A 83 -6.52 -3.18 21.57
CA ASP A 83 -6.41 -3.48 22.99
C ASP A 83 -7.71 -4.13 23.52
N PRO A 84 -7.63 -4.88 24.63
CA PRO A 84 -8.79 -5.55 25.22
C PRO A 84 -9.95 -4.58 25.47
N GLY A 85 -11.13 -4.91 24.93
CA GLY A 85 -12.33 -4.09 25.07
C GLY A 85 -12.49 -2.98 24.02
N ASP A 86 -11.51 -2.79 23.13
CA ASP A 86 -11.59 -1.82 22.03
C ASP A 86 -11.80 -2.48 20.65
N TYR A 87 -12.06 -1.68 19.63
CA TYR A 87 -12.25 -2.09 18.25
C TYR A 87 -11.82 -0.99 17.27
N PHE A 88 -11.68 -1.37 16.01
CA PHE A 88 -11.54 -0.47 14.88
C PHE A 88 -12.51 -0.87 13.76
N ARG A 89 -12.84 0.09 12.89
CA ARG A 89 -13.74 -0.11 11.74
C ARG A 89 -12.98 -0.02 10.43
N GLY A 90 -12.10 0.96 10.31
CA GLY A 90 -11.25 1.16 9.15
C GLY A 90 -9.78 0.96 9.48
N PHE A 91 -9.02 0.52 8.48
CA PHE A 91 -7.56 0.52 8.54
C PHE A 91 -6.97 0.62 7.15
N PHE A 92 -5.72 1.06 7.09
CA PHE A 92 -4.83 0.93 5.95
C PHE A 92 -3.41 0.64 6.45
N ILE A 93 -2.73 -0.37 5.88
CA ILE A 93 -1.40 -0.81 6.32
C ILE A 93 -0.47 -0.92 5.13
N GLN A 94 0.78 -0.49 5.30
CA GLN A 94 1.88 -0.74 4.37
C GLN A 94 3.13 -1.22 5.10
N ALA A 95 4.06 -1.82 4.36
CA ALA A 95 5.43 -2.05 4.80
C ALA A 95 6.32 -1.01 4.11
N THR A 96 7.18 -0.35 4.86
CA THR A 96 8.10 0.67 4.35
C THR A 96 9.45 0.58 5.07
N ARG A 97 10.38 1.48 4.74
CA ARG A 97 11.68 1.55 5.44
C ARG A 97 11.47 1.78 6.93
N ALA A 98 12.26 1.12 7.76
CA ALA A 98 12.24 1.36 9.19
C ALA A 98 12.51 2.84 9.50
N ASN A 99 11.81 3.37 10.51
CA ASN A 99 11.98 4.75 11.00
C ASN A 99 11.78 5.84 9.93
N TYR A 100 11.06 5.54 8.85
CA TYR A 100 10.76 6.51 7.81
C TYR A 100 9.85 7.62 8.35
N ALA A 101 10.14 8.88 8.02
CA ALA A 101 9.35 10.04 8.43
C ALA A 101 8.05 10.13 7.62
N LEU A 102 6.92 10.39 8.29
CA LEU A 102 5.62 10.45 7.61
C LEU A 102 5.39 11.70 6.77
N ASP A 103 6.07 12.80 7.08
CA ASP A 103 5.82 14.13 6.52
C ASP A 103 6.65 14.44 5.28
N ARG A 104 7.61 13.58 4.89
CA ARG A 104 8.56 13.88 3.82
C ARG A 104 8.92 12.69 2.94
N GLY A 105 8.80 12.92 1.63
CA GLY A 105 9.57 12.22 0.60
C GLY A 105 8.96 10.93 0.07
N ASP A 106 9.73 10.32 -0.83
CA ASP A 106 9.36 9.10 -1.54
C ASP A 106 9.28 7.91 -0.57
N ARG A 107 8.08 7.61 -0.06
CA ARG A 107 7.82 6.45 0.81
C ARG A 107 7.56 5.21 -0.03
N PRO A 108 8.53 4.29 -0.13
CA PRO A 108 8.31 3.05 -0.86
C PRO A 108 7.34 2.16 -0.09
N ALA A 109 6.47 1.48 -0.82
CA ALA A 109 5.63 0.43 -0.29
C ALA A 109 6.22 -0.92 -0.70
N TYR A 110 6.47 -1.79 0.28
CA TYR A 110 7.19 -3.03 0.08
C TYR A 110 6.31 -4.28 0.19
N GLY A 111 6.62 -5.25 -0.66
CA GLY A 111 6.04 -6.59 -0.65
C GLY A 111 4.61 -6.66 -1.18
N THR A 112 4.09 -7.88 -1.16
CA THR A 112 2.71 -8.22 -1.57
C THR A 112 1.91 -8.57 -0.34
N PHE A 113 0.69 -8.05 -0.24
CA PHE A 113 -0.23 -8.27 0.87
C PHE A 113 -1.35 -9.20 0.43
N ARG A 114 -1.58 -10.28 1.18
CA ARG A 114 -2.67 -11.24 0.94
C ARG A 114 -3.56 -11.31 2.18
N PRO A 115 -4.86 -10.98 2.07
CA PRO A 115 -5.80 -11.14 3.18
C PRO A 115 -5.81 -12.59 3.70
N ALA A 116 -5.77 -12.76 5.02
CA ALA A 116 -6.01 -14.04 5.69
C ALA A 116 -7.39 -14.07 6.39
N ASP A 117 -8.21 -13.05 6.17
CA ASP A 117 -9.56 -12.90 6.68
C ASP A 117 -10.49 -12.26 5.63
N THR A 118 -11.78 -12.14 5.96
CA THR A 118 -12.82 -11.54 5.09
C THR A 118 -13.00 -10.03 5.30
N ASN A 119 -12.32 -9.47 6.29
CA ASN A 119 -12.39 -8.07 6.68
C ASN A 119 -11.35 -7.20 5.96
N SER A 120 -10.47 -7.83 5.18
CA SER A 120 -9.29 -7.22 4.57
C SER A 120 -9.25 -7.44 3.06
N GLN A 121 -8.75 -6.44 2.34
CA GLN A 121 -8.54 -6.50 0.89
C GLN A 121 -7.23 -5.80 0.49
N PRO A 122 -6.52 -6.32 -0.52
CA PRO A 122 -5.28 -5.71 -0.99
C PRO A 122 -5.57 -4.36 -1.66
N ARG A 123 -4.64 -3.42 -1.51
CA ARG A 123 -4.71 -2.11 -2.19
C ARG A 123 -3.46 -1.89 -3.04
N ARG A 124 -3.70 -1.46 -4.28
CA ARG A 124 -2.63 -1.13 -5.23
C ARG A 124 -2.03 0.22 -4.86
N CYS A 125 -0.70 0.23 -4.72
CA CYS A 125 0.08 1.43 -4.47
C CYS A 125 1.10 1.55 -5.60
N ARG A 126 1.17 2.72 -6.24
CA ARG A 126 2.05 2.93 -7.42
C ARG A 126 3.53 3.13 -7.07
N SER A 127 3.87 3.21 -5.77
CA SER A 127 5.25 3.32 -5.29
C SER A 127 6.06 2.02 -5.36
N ALA A 128 5.49 0.94 -5.90
CA ALA A 128 6.18 -0.32 -6.19
C ALA A 128 6.11 -0.64 -7.70
N VAL A 129 7.22 -1.07 -8.29
CA VAL A 129 7.16 -1.81 -9.57
C VAL A 129 6.52 -3.16 -9.28
N GLY A 130 5.20 -3.23 -9.40
CA GLY A 130 4.43 -4.41 -9.02
C GLY A 130 3.19 -4.00 -8.26
N LYS A 131 2.04 -4.46 -8.73
CA LYS A 131 0.73 -4.14 -8.15
C LYS A 131 0.61 -4.74 -6.74
N VAL A 132 -0.03 -3.97 -5.85
CA VAL A 132 -0.30 -4.20 -4.41
C VAL A 132 0.86 -3.76 -3.52
N GLY A 133 0.63 -2.70 -2.74
CA GLY A 133 1.61 -2.15 -1.78
C GLY A 133 0.96 -1.77 -0.45
N GLY A 134 -0.17 -2.40 -0.13
CA GLY A 134 -0.85 -2.21 1.14
C GLY A 134 -2.11 -3.07 1.24
N ILE A 135 -2.76 -2.99 2.39
CA ILE A 135 -4.01 -3.70 2.68
C ILE A 135 -4.95 -2.78 3.45
N THR A 136 -6.25 -2.91 3.20
CA THR A 136 -7.30 -2.07 3.80
C THR A 136 -8.51 -2.90 4.19
N HIS A 137 -9.38 -2.34 5.03
CA HIS A 137 -10.68 -2.90 5.35
C HIS A 137 -11.61 -3.07 4.12
N THR A 138 -12.51 -4.05 4.18
CA THR A 138 -13.60 -4.28 3.19
C THR A 138 -14.92 -3.61 3.56
N GLY A 139 -15.13 -3.34 4.85
CA GLY A 139 -16.38 -2.82 5.40
C GLY A 139 -16.17 -2.08 6.73
N ASN A 140 -17.21 -1.41 7.22
CA ASN A 140 -17.18 -0.59 8.45
C ASN A 140 -17.61 -1.33 9.73
N ASN A 141 -17.75 -2.65 9.68
CA ASN A 141 -18.03 -3.48 10.85
C ASN A 141 -16.93 -3.37 11.91
N ASN A 142 -17.27 -3.55 13.18
CA ASN A 142 -16.30 -3.56 14.27
C ASN A 142 -15.36 -4.78 14.12
N LYS A 143 -14.06 -4.52 14.33
CA LYS A 143 -12.98 -5.52 14.27
C LYS A 143 -12.12 -5.34 15.51
N THR A 144 -11.77 -6.43 16.16
CA THR A 144 -10.78 -6.45 17.24
C THR A 144 -9.41 -6.87 16.71
N GLU A 145 -9.38 -7.59 15.59
CA GLU A 145 -8.18 -8.11 14.95
C GLU A 145 -8.41 -8.27 13.44
N ILE A 146 -7.36 -8.06 12.64
CA ILE A 146 -7.24 -8.54 11.26
C ILE A 146 -5.87 -9.19 11.04
N SER A 147 -5.77 -10.10 10.08
CA SER A 147 -4.52 -10.76 9.72
C SER A 147 -4.32 -10.86 8.21
N PHE A 148 -3.07 -10.78 7.79
CA PHE A 148 -2.67 -10.93 6.40
C PHE A 148 -1.29 -11.55 6.28
N ASP A 149 -1.04 -12.20 5.16
CA ASP A 149 0.28 -12.69 4.80
C ASP A 149 1.00 -11.61 3.99
N TRP A 150 2.24 -11.34 4.36
CA TRP A 150 3.12 -10.39 3.68
C TRP A 150 4.30 -11.14 3.08
N GLU A 151 4.47 -10.98 1.77
CA GLU A 151 5.57 -11.56 1.00
C GLU A 151 6.57 -10.47 0.59
N PRO A 152 7.85 -10.54 1.00
CA PRO A 152 8.85 -9.61 0.51
C PRO A 152 9.08 -9.78 -1.00
N PRO A 153 9.44 -8.70 -1.71
CA PRO A 153 9.85 -8.78 -3.11
C PRO A 153 11.11 -9.66 -3.23
N ARG A 154 11.04 -10.66 -4.10
CA ARG A 154 12.14 -11.59 -4.33
C ARG A 154 13.33 -10.88 -4.98
N GLY A 155 14.55 -11.29 -4.62
CA GLY A 155 15.77 -10.75 -5.21
C GLY A 155 16.09 -9.32 -4.77
N CYS A 156 15.48 -8.86 -3.67
CA CYS A 156 15.67 -7.52 -3.14
C CYS A 156 16.07 -7.52 -1.68
N ASN A 157 17.26 -6.97 -1.40
CA ASN A 157 17.57 -6.52 -0.04
C ASN A 157 16.87 -5.18 0.21
N LEU A 158 15.83 -5.21 1.04
CA LEU A 158 15.04 -4.04 1.44
C LEU A 158 15.68 -3.24 2.58
N GLY A 159 16.68 -3.81 3.25
CA GLY A 159 17.13 -3.35 4.56
C GLY A 159 16.04 -3.56 5.62
N ASP A 160 16.18 -2.84 6.73
CA ASP A 160 15.21 -2.86 7.80
C ASP A 160 13.88 -2.25 7.35
N ILE A 161 12.80 -2.93 7.66
CA ILE A 161 11.44 -2.51 7.32
C ILE A 161 10.56 -2.42 8.57
N GLN A 162 9.48 -1.68 8.44
CA GLN A 162 8.47 -1.53 9.47
C GLN A 162 7.08 -1.48 8.81
N PHE A 163 6.10 -2.12 9.45
CA PHE A 163 4.70 -1.94 9.07
C PHE A 163 4.16 -0.68 9.72
N VAL A 164 3.43 0.11 8.95
CA VAL A 164 2.81 1.36 9.40
C VAL A 164 1.34 1.33 9.04
N ALA A 165 0.49 1.67 10.00
CA ALA A 165 -0.95 1.67 9.85
C ALA A 165 -1.60 3.02 10.15
N THR A 166 -2.68 3.27 9.44
CA THR A 166 -3.75 4.18 9.83
C THR A 166 -4.88 3.33 10.37
N VAL A 167 -5.42 3.66 11.54
CA VAL A 167 -6.51 2.93 12.19
C VAL A 167 -7.65 3.91 12.49
N VAL A 168 -8.86 3.55 12.10
CA VAL A 168 -10.07 4.38 12.23
C VAL A 168 -11.07 3.64 13.11
N ARG A 169 -11.43 4.26 14.24
CA ARG A 169 -12.52 3.79 15.10
C ARG A 169 -13.85 4.42 14.70
N ALA A 170 -13.84 5.74 14.50
CA ALA A 170 -14.97 6.53 14.01
C ALA A 170 -14.48 7.68 13.12
N TYR A 171 -15.40 8.41 12.48
CA TYR A 171 -15.04 9.53 11.60
C TYR A 171 -14.11 10.54 12.30
N SER A 172 -14.43 10.90 13.54
CA SER A 172 -13.62 11.87 14.29
C SER A 172 -12.55 11.21 15.18
N GLU A 173 -12.40 9.88 15.14
CA GLU A 173 -11.50 9.13 16.01
C GLU A 173 -10.63 8.17 15.17
N TYR A 174 -9.43 8.62 14.85
CA TYR A 174 -8.47 7.85 14.08
C TYR A 174 -7.03 8.17 14.49
N TRP A 175 -6.15 7.21 14.23
CA TRP A 175 -4.72 7.29 14.52
C TRP A 175 -3.95 7.01 13.24
N VAL A 176 -2.87 7.76 13.06
CA VAL A 176 -1.87 7.51 12.01
C VAL A 176 -0.60 6.99 12.66
N ASP A 177 0.38 6.57 11.86
CA ASP A 177 1.69 6.13 12.36
C ASP A 177 1.70 5.00 13.40
N VAL A 178 0.70 4.13 13.39
CA VAL A 178 0.71 2.94 14.25
C VAL A 178 1.74 1.97 13.67
N ARG A 179 2.83 1.73 14.39
CA ARG A 179 4.00 0.99 13.89
C ARG A 179 4.11 -0.41 14.48
N SER A 180 4.62 -1.36 13.70
CA SER A 180 5.16 -2.62 14.22
C SER A 180 6.57 -2.44 14.78
N ASP A 181 7.10 -3.49 15.40
CA ASP A 181 8.55 -3.63 15.55
C ASP A 181 9.24 -3.64 14.18
N VAL A 182 10.51 -3.23 14.18
CA VAL A 182 11.37 -3.29 13.00
C VAL A 182 11.72 -4.74 12.72
N ILE A 183 11.66 -5.13 11.45
CA ILE A 183 12.10 -6.45 11.00
C ILE A 183 13.14 -6.31 9.90
N ALA A 184 14.09 -7.24 9.90
CA ALA A 184 15.05 -7.43 8.82
C ALA A 184 14.63 -8.68 8.02
N PRO A 185 13.84 -8.53 6.95
CA PRO A 185 13.44 -9.66 6.13
C PRO A 185 14.69 -10.24 5.46
N SER A 186 14.76 -11.56 5.32
CA SER A 186 15.83 -12.20 4.56
C SER A 186 15.68 -11.92 3.05
N GLY A 187 16.07 -10.71 2.65
CA GLY A 187 16.05 -10.24 1.28
C GLY A 187 17.43 -10.39 0.63
N PHE A 188 17.59 -11.39 -0.24
CA PHE A 188 18.72 -11.65 -1.15
C PHE A 188 20.15 -11.33 -0.65
N VAL A 189 20.96 -12.37 -0.44
CA VAL A 189 22.42 -12.27 -0.31
C VAL A 189 23.03 -12.17 -1.72
N GLY A 190 23.22 -10.94 -2.21
CA GLY A 190 23.94 -10.67 -3.47
C GLY A 190 23.74 -9.23 -3.99
N ASP A 191 24.40 -8.88 -5.10
CA ASP A 191 24.33 -7.54 -5.67
C ASP A 191 22.91 -7.16 -6.10
N ARG A 192 22.46 -5.95 -5.72
CA ARG A 192 21.16 -5.40 -6.10
C ARG A 192 21.03 -5.34 -7.62
N GLY A 193 20.41 -6.37 -8.19
CA GLY A 193 20.04 -6.43 -9.59
C GLY A 193 19.23 -5.19 -9.97
N LEU A 194 19.32 -4.80 -11.24
CA LEU A 194 18.74 -3.58 -11.76
C LEU A 194 17.22 -3.46 -11.52
N LEU A 195 16.52 -4.60 -11.52
CA LEU A 195 15.09 -4.68 -11.17
C LEU A 195 14.84 -4.33 -9.71
N CYS A 196 15.74 -4.71 -8.80
CA CYS A 196 15.61 -4.36 -7.40
C CYS A 196 15.84 -2.86 -7.16
N GLN A 197 16.84 -2.30 -7.84
CA GLN A 197 17.07 -0.85 -7.78
C GLN A 197 15.85 -0.09 -8.28
N LEU A 198 15.27 -0.54 -9.40
CA LEU A 198 14.04 0.05 -9.94
C LEU A 198 12.85 -0.17 -9.00
N TYR A 199 12.74 -1.31 -8.33
CA TYR A 199 11.71 -1.57 -7.34
C TYR A 199 11.78 -0.58 -6.16
N VAL A 200 12.99 -0.32 -5.65
CA VAL A 200 13.22 0.61 -4.53
C VAL A 200 13.09 2.08 -4.95
N ASN A 201 13.31 2.40 -6.23
CA ASN A 201 13.18 3.75 -6.79
C ASN A 201 12.53 3.70 -8.18
N PRO A 202 11.21 3.49 -8.24
CA PRO A 202 10.48 3.28 -9.49
C PRO A 202 10.48 4.51 -10.40
N TYR A 203 10.70 5.71 -9.85
CA TYR A 203 10.66 6.98 -10.58
C TYR A 203 11.99 7.38 -11.20
N SER A 204 13.07 6.66 -10.90
CA SER A 204 14.36 6.95 -11.52
C SER A 204 14.31 6.64 -13.01
N LYS A 205 14.22 7.69 -13.83
CA LYS A 205 14.30 7.60 -15.30
C LYS A 205 15.58 6.89 -15.75
N ILE A 206 16.67 7.04 -15.01
CA ILE A 206 17.95 6.35 -15.27
C ILE A 206 17.76 4.84 -15.08
N LEU A 207 17.20 4.40 -13.95
CA LEU A 207 16.96 2.98 -13.69
C LEU A 207 15.96 2.39 -14.69
N GLN A 208 14.88 3.10 -14.99
CA GLN A 208 13.90 2.68 -16.00
C GLN A 208 14.56 2.45 -17.37
N ARG A 209 15.39 3.40 -17.84
CA ARG A 209 16.11 3.27 -19.12
C ARG A 209 17.09 2.09 -19.11
N ARG A 210 17.85 1.92 -18.02
CA ARG A 210 18.77 0.78 -17.89
C ARG A 210 18.00 -0.53 -17.94
N VAL A 211 16.86 -0.65 -17.24
CA VAL A 211 16.05 -1.88 -17.22
C VAL A 211 15.51 -2.18 -18.60
N LEU A 212 14.95 -1.19 -19.28
CA LEU A 212 14.46 -1.35 -20.65
C LEU A 212 15.58 -1.77 -21.62
N SER A 213 16.78 -1.20 -21.49
CA SER A 213 17.94 -1.58 -22.30
C SER A 213 18.36 -3.04 -22.04
N ALA A 214 18.44 -3.45 -20.77
CA ALA A 214 18.77 -4.82 -20.41
C ALA A 214 17.75 -5.82 -20.96
N LEU A 215 16.44 -5.51 -20.82
CA LEU A 215 15.36 -6.35 -21.36
C LEU A 215 15.44 -6.49 -22.88
N ARG A 216 15.71 -5.40 -23.61
CA ARG A 216 15.91 -5.43 -25.07
C ARG A 216 17.07 -6.34 -25.45
N ASN A 217 18.22 -6.20 -24.78
CA ASN A 217 19.39 -7.04 -25.05
C ASN A 217 19.10 -8.53 -24.82
N ILE A 218 18.37 -8.87 -23.75
CA ILE A 218 17.95 -10.25 -23.47
C ILE A 218 17.03 -10.79 -24.57
N GLN A 219 16.06 -9.99 -25.02
CA GLN A 219 15.16 -10.38 -26.12
C GLN A 219 15.95 -10.64 -27.41
N THR A 220 16.90 -9.78 -27.75
CA THR A 220 17.76 -9.97 -28.93
C THR A 220 18.60 -11.24 -28.84
N MET A 221 19.18 -11.54 -27.68
CA MET A 221 19.95 -12.78 -27.46
C MET A 221 19.06 -14.04 -27.53
N GLN A 222 17.82 -13.97 -27.05
CA GLN A 222 16.88 -15.09 -27.13
C GLN A 222 16.44 -15.34 -28.58
N GLN A 223 16.26 -14.28 -29.37
CA GLN A 223 15.95 -14.37 -30.80
C GLN A 223 17.12 -14.98 -31.59
N SER A 224 18.36 -14.53 -31.35
CA SER A 224 19.54 -15.07 -32.05
C SER A 224 19.79 -16.56 -31.73
N ARG A 225 19.54 -17.00 -30.49
CA ARG A 225 19.61 -18.43 -30.13
C ARG A 225 18.55 -19.27 -30.85
N ARG A 226 17.35 -18.74 -31.06
CA ARG A 226 16.27 -19.45 -31.77
C ARG A 226 16.57 -19.58 -33.27
N THR A 227 17.17 -18.57 -33.88
CA THR A 227 17.55 -18.61 -35.31
C THR A 227 18.83 -19.40 -35.56
N GLY A 228 19.75 -19.49 -34.58
CA GLY A 228 20.97 -20.30 -34.68
C GLY A 228 20.77 -21.81 -34.43
N GLY A 229 19.73 -22.19 -33.69
CA GLY A 229 19.41 -23.60 -33.38
C GLY A 229 18.75 -24.39 -34.53
N THR A 230 18.36 -23.74 -35.62
CA THR A 230 17.73 -24.37 -36.79
C THR A 230 18.71 -24.68 -37.93
N ALA A 231 20.00 -24.33 -37.79
CA ALA A 231 21.02 -24.54 -38.82
C ALA A 231 21.92 -25.76 -38.58
N GLY A 232 21.53 -26.67 -37.67
CA GLY A 232 22.41 -27.74 -37.16
C GLY A 232 21.93 -29.17 -37.38
N THR A 233 21.29 -29.50 -38.50
CA THR A 233 21.10 -30.92 -38.89
C THR A 233 20.98 -31.08 -40.41
N LEU A 234 22.10 -30.95 -41.13
CA LEU A 234 22.24 -31.52 -42.47
C LEU A 234 23.72 -31.60 -42.87
N SER A 235 24.42 -32.64 -42.41
CA SER A 235 25.47 -33.29 -43.21
C SER A 235 25.89 -34.62 -42.59
N THR A 236 25.69 -35.70 -43.34
CA THR A 236 26.36 -37.03 -43.37
C THR A 236 25.28 -38.03 -43.78
N GLN A 237 25.33 -38.80 -44.86
CA GLN A 237 26.35 -39.33 -45.78
C GLN A 237 25.64 -39.49 -47.16
N GLY A 238 26.31 -39.48 -48.31
CA GLY A 238 27.31 -40.47 -48.73
C GLY A 238 26.57 -41.64 -49.37
#